data_AF-A0A233S9P1-F1
#
_entry.id   AF-A0A233S9P1-F1
#
_cell.length_a   1.000
_cell.length_b   1.000
_cell.length_c   1.000
_cell.angle_alpha   90.00
_cell.angle_beta   90.00
_cell.angle_gamma   90.00
#
_symmetry.space_group_name_H-M   'P 1'
#
loop_
_entity.id
_entity.type
_entity.pdbx_description
1 polymer ?
#
loop_
_entity_poly.entity_id
_entity_poly.type
_entity_poly.pdbx_seq_one_letter_code
_entity_poly.pdbx_strand_id
1 'polypeptide(L)'
;MRRVPAVDRARAAHAELSAVPVRSTVVNSGHFGCMFFGAGTLTLDGGTVINSERATFLMMNTGVYTEPTDDPVKDARFDVTAVHDTDGAATFGSIALKGDFYNGVRKGRNMVLTFEDATVEGVISATRARHRVSSIDASTFYELGIVTNTAQAAVNNGAIVRLDSGSTWTVTGTSHLTRLALAADATVRAPRGRSVTMAVDGAPTAITPGATYTGAVTLTVA
;
A
#
# COMPACT_ATOMS: atom_id res chain seq x y z
N MET A 1 31.58 2.27 39.21
CA MET A 1 30.64 2.48 38.09
C MET A 1 30.78 3.92 37.59
N ARG A 2 31.17 4.14 36.32
CA ARG A 2 31.06 5.47 35.68
C ARG A 2 29.63 5.62 35.16
N ARG A 3 28.95 6.73 35.48
CA ARG A 3 27.68 7.10 34.83
C ARG A 3 27.99 7.55 33.39
N VAL A 4 27.18 7.12 32.43
CA VAL A 4 27.14 7.70 31.09
C VAL A 4 26.43 9.05 31.18
N PRO A 5 26.92 10.14 30.55
CA PRO A 5 26.24 11.43 30.57
C PRO A 5 24.89 11.36 29.86
N ALA A 6 23.95 12.22 30.26
CA ALA A 6 22.72 12.42 29.49
C ALA A 6 23.08 13.00 28.11
N VAL A 7 22.49 12.44 27.05
CA VAL A 7 22.60 13.00 25.71
C VAL A 7 21.61 14.16 25.61
N ASP A 8 22.11 15.38 25.43
CA ASP A 8 21.29 16.54 25.13
C ASP A 8 20.50 16.29 23.84
N ARG A 9 19.17 16.18 23.98
CA ARG A 9 18.26 16.07 22.84
C ARG A 9 18.06 17.45 22.22
N ALA A 10 19.02 17.88 21.41
CA ALA A 10 18.85 19.04 20.54
C ALA A 10 17.62 18.84 19.65
N ARG A 11 16.59 19.68 19.84
CA ARG A 11 15.38 19.69 19.03
C ARG A 11 15.61 20.69 17.89
N ALA A 12 16.06 20.18 16.74
CA ALA A 12 16.35 21.01 15.57
C ALA A 12 15.15 21.90 15.21
N ALA A 13 15.44 23.16 14.86
CA ALA A 13 14.43 24.11 14.41
C ALA A 13 13.92 23.72 13.01
N HIS A 14 12.70 24.15 12.66
CA HIS A 14 12.09 23.81 11.36
C HIS A 14 12.97 24.20 10.17
N ALA A 15 13.60 25.38 10.23
CA ALA A 15 14.54 25.84 9.20
C ALA A 15 15.82 24.98 9.08
N GLU A 16 16.30 24.40 10.18
CA GLU A 16 17.45 23.49 10.17
C GLU A 16 17.09 22.16 9.52
N LEU A 17 15.88 21.64 9.81
CA LEU A 17 15.35 20.42 9.18
C LEU A 17 15.12 20.62 7.67
N SER A 18 14.57 21.76 7.25
CA SER A 18 14.39 22.10 5.83
C SER A 18 15.70 22.31 5.06
N ALA A 19 16.82 22.54 5.76
CA ALA A 19 18.15 22.69 5.17
C ALA A 19 18.93 21.36 5.05
N VAL A 20 18.40 20.24 5.56
CA VAL A 20 19.04 18.93 5.44
C VAL A 20 18.94 18.44 3.99
N PRO A 21 20.05 18.14 3.30
CA PRO A 21 19.99 17.60 1.93
C PRO A 21 19.33 16.22 1.90
N VAL A 22 18.36 16.03 1.02
CA VAL A 22 17.76 14.73 0.71
C VAL A 22 18.84 13.76 0.20
N ARG A 23 18.89 12.54 0.77
CA ARG A 23 19.85 11.49 0.43
C ARG A 23 19.21 10.12 0.63
N SER A 24 19.65 9.13 -0.16
CA SER A 24 19.31 7.73 0.09
C SER A 24 19.87 7.24 1.43
N THR A 25 19.14 6.36 2.08
CA THR A 25 19.61 5.58 3.23
C THR A 25 18.91 4.22 3.27
N VAL A 26 19.40 3.32 4.12
CA VAL A 26 18.78 2.01 4.36
C VAL A 26 18.41 1.91 5.84
N VAL A 27 17.11 1.84 6.12
CA VAL A 27 16.56 1.60 7.46
C VAL A 27 16.29 0.10 7.60
N ASN A 28 17.07 -0.59 8.44
CA ASN A 28 16.86 -2.01 8.74
C ASN A 28 16.23 -2.16 10.14
N SER A 29 15.11 -2.88 10.25
CA SER A 29 14.40 -3.09 11.52
C SER A 29 13.82 -4.49 11.67
N GLY A 30 14.18 -5.19 12.76
CA GLY A 30 13.61 -6.51 13.09
C GLY A 30 12.15 -6.48 13.58
N HIS A 31 11.53 -5.31 13.69
CA HIS A 31 10.14 -5.19 14.15
C HIS A 31 9.33 -4.17 13.35
N PHE A 32 9.60 -2.87 13.52
CA PHE A 32 8.82 -1.81 12.88
C PHE A 32 9.74 -0.86 12.12
N GLY A 33 9.47 -0.63 10.83
CA GLY A 33 10.26 0.28 9.99
C GLY A 33 10.10 1.74 10.42
N CYS A 34 8.85 2.17 10.58
CA CYS A 34 8.44 3.48 11.09
C CYS A 34 7.21 3.32 12.00
N MET A 35 7.08 4.20 12.99
CA MET A 35 5.92 4.28 13.88
C MET A 35 5.47 5.73 13.99
N PHE A 36 4.15 5.95 13.95
CA PHE A 36 3.56 7.26 14.23
C PHE A 36 2.29 7.11 15.08
N PHE A 37 1.96 8.18 15.80
CA PHE A 37 0.76 8.28 16.63
C PHE A 37 0.18 9.69 16.49
N GLY A 38 -1.12 9.78 16.20
CA GLY A 38 -1.78 11.04 15.86
C GLY A 38 -1.49 11.52 14.43
N ALA A 39 -1.80 12.79 14.16
CA ALA A 39 -1.59 13.40 12.86
C ALA A 39 -0.12 13.82 12.66
N GLY A 40 0.42 13.57 11.47
CA GLY A 40 1.76 13.98 11.06
C GLY A 40 2.07 13.53 9.63
N THR A 41 3.12 14.11 9.04
CA THR A 41 3.59 13.76 7.70
C THR A 41 4.91 13.01 7.80
N LEU A 42 5.00 11.86 7.13
CA LEU A 42 6.24 11.11 6.93
C LEU A 42 6.62 11.19 5.45
N THR A 43 7.75 11.83 5.16
CA THR A 43 8.32 11.88 3.80
C THR A 43 9.43 10.85 3.70
N LEU A 44 9.32 9.92 2.75
CA LEU A 44 10.37 8.97 2.38
C LEU A 44 10.83 9.32 0.96
N ASP A 45 12.05 9.82 0.85
CA ASP A 45 12.58 10.42 -0.39
C ASP A 45 14.06 10.04 -0.58
N GLY A 46 14.66 10.48 -1.68
CA GLY A 46 16.07 10.30 -2.01
C GLY A 46 16.47 8.88 -2.38
N GLY A 47 15.51 7.98 -2.63
CA GLY A 47 15.77 6.54 -2.82
C GLY A 47 16.01 5.79 -1.50
N THR A 48 15.36 6.22 -0.41
CA THR A 48 15.44 5.53 0.89
C THR A 48 14.75 4.16 0.86
N VAL A 49 15.45 3.13 1.34
CA VAL A 49 14.94 1.75 1.48
C VAL A 49 14.61 1.46 2.94
N ILE A 50 13.44 0.89 3.21
CA ILE A 50 13.07 0.39 4.55
C ILE A 50 12.88 -1.12 4.49
N ASN A 51 13.77 -1.86 5.15
CA ASN A 51 13.67 -3.29 5.34
C ASN A 51 13.10 -3.55 6.74
N SER A 52 11.91 -4.16 6.81
CA SER A 52 11.32 -4.56 8.09
C SER A 52 10.90 -6.03 8.08
N GLU A 53 11.29 -6.78 9.11
CA GLU A 53 10.97 -8.21 9.23
C GLU A 53 9.48 -8.49 9.56
N ARG A 54 8.75 -7.49 10.07
CA ARG A 54 7.34 -7.65 10.48
C ARG A 54 6.41 -6.62 9.86
N ALA A 55 6.60 -5.33 10.11
CA ALA A 55 5.73 -4.30 9.55
C ALA A 55 6.47 -2.98 9.29
N THR A 56 6.44 -2.50 8.06
CA THR A 56 7.08 -1.22 7.68
C THR A 56 6.47 -0.02 8.41
N PHE A 57 5.18 -0.07 8.76
CA PHE A 57 4.48 0.99 9.48
C PHE A 57 3.69 0.44 10.69
N LEU A 58 3.76 1.14 11.82
CA LEU A 58 2.98 0.86 13.03
C LEU A 58 2.09 2.06 13.41
N MET A 59 0.82 1.77 13.69
CA MET A 59 -0.16 2.68 14.27
C MET A 59 -0.61 2.13 15.63
N MET A 60 -0.58 2.96 16.69
CA MET A 60 -1.08 2.57 18.01
C MET A 60 -2.61 2.66 18.08
N ASN A 61 -3.24 1.60 18.60
CA ASN A 61 -4.68 1.58 18.91
C ASN A 61 -4.93 2.02 20.36
N THR A 62 -5.89 2.93 20.57
CA THR A 62 -6.32 3.38 21.91
C THR A 62 -7.57 2.65 22.42
N GLY A 63 -8.18 1.79 21.60
CA GLY A 63 -9.29 0.92 21.97
C GLY A 63 -8.94 -0.57 21.87
N VAL A 64 -9.96 -1.42 21.99
CA VAL A 64 -9.86 -2.85 21.67
C VAL A 64 -10.38 -3.06 20.26
N TYR A 65 -9.55 -3.64 19.39
CA TYR A 65 -9.99 -4.18 18.11
C TYR A 65 -10.58 -5.58 18.33
N THR A 66 -11.72 -5.86 17.71
CA THR A 66 -12.31 -7.20 17.65
C THR A 66 -12.51 -7.58 16.19
N GLU A 67 -11.97 -8.74 15.80
CA GLU A 67 -12.05 -9.27 14.44
C GLU A 67 -13.52 -9.60 14.08
N PRO A 68 -14.08 -9.03 13.01
CA PRO A 68 -15.47 -9.29 12.63
C PRO A 68 -15.69 -10.74 12.17
N THR A 69 -16.71 -11.41 12.71
CA THR A 69 -17.07 -12.78 12.30
C THR A 69 -17.52 -12.83 10.84
N ASP A 70 -18.34 -11.87 10.45
CA ASP A 70 -19.06 -11.88 9.18
C ASP A 70 -18.28 -11.20 8.05
N ASP A 71 -18.57 -11.57 6.81
CA ASP A 71 -18.03 -10.87 5.64
C ASP A 71 -18.70 -9.49 5.45
N PRO A 72 -17.98 -8.52 4.85
CA PRO A 72 -18.55 -7.19 4.63
C PRO A 72 -19.74 -7.26 3.66
N VAL A 73 -20.86 -6.67 4.04
CA VAL A 73 -22.01 -6.46 3.15
C VAL A 73 -21.70 -5.30 2.20
N LYS A 74 -21.98 -5.46 0.90
CA LYS A 74 -21.81 -4.41 -0.12
C LYS A 74 -22.65 -3.17 0.24
N ASP A 75 -22.02 -2.01 0.34
CA ASP A 75 -22.72 -0.73 0.44
C ASP A 75 -22.94 -0.18 -0.98
N ALA A 76 -24.20 -0.10 -1.40
CA ALA A 76 -24.58 0.43 -2.71
C ALA A 76 -24.33 1.95 -2.85
N ARG A 77 -24.04 2.66 -1.75
CA ARG A 77 -23.73 4.10 -1.77
C ARG A 77 -22.25 4.41 -1.94
N PHE A 78 -21.36 3.40 -1.93
CA PHE A 78 -19.92 3.60 -2.02
C PHE A 78 -19.38 3.12 -3.36
N ASP A 79 -18.90 4.05 -4.18
CA ASP A 79 -18.35 3.75 -5.50
C ASP A 79 -16.89 3.32 -5.40
N VAL A 80 -16.65 2.01 -5.40
CA VAL A 80 -15.29 1.46 -5.35
C VAL A 80 -14.42 1.83 -6.57
N THR A 81 -14.98 2.40 -7.63
CA THR A 81 -14.28 2.78 -8.87
C THR A 81 -13.89 4.26 -8.93
N ALA A 82 -14.48 5.10 -8.07
CA ALA A 82 -14.21 6.54 -7.97
C ALA A 82 -13.24 6.85 -6.82
N VAL A 83 -12.50 7.96 -6.95
CA VAL A 83 -11.67 8.52 -5.87
C VAL A 83 -12.53 9.44 -5.02
N HIS A 84 -12.44 9.31 -3.70
CA HIS A 84 -13.10 10.18 -2.72
C HIS A 84 -12.09 10.84 -1.77
N ASP A 85 -12.46 11.97 -1.19
CA ASP A 85 -11.63 12.73 -0.24
C ASP A 85 -11.28 11.96 1.05
N THR A 86 -11.95 10.84 1.32
CA THR A 86 -11.74 9.98 2.50
C THR A 86 -10.94 8.71 2.24
N ASP A 87 -10.49 8.50 1.00
CA ASP A 87 -9.73 7.34 0.56
C ASP A 87 -8.26 7.39 1.04
N GLY A 88 -7.63 6.23 1.15
CA GLY A 88 -6.20 6.14 1.44
C GLY A 88 -5.39 6.34 0.17
N ALA A 89 -4.84 7.54 -0.03
CA ALA A 89 -4.07 7.90 -1.22
C ALA A 89 -2.56 7.92 -0.97
N ALA A 90 -1.78 7.46 -1.95
CA ALA A 90 -0.32 7.55 -1.96
C ALA A 90 0.21 7.77 -3.40
N THR A 91 1.26 8.59 -3.53
CA THR A 91 1.98 8.80 -4.79
C THR A 91 3.44 8.37 -4.60
N PHE A 92 3.98 7.65 -5.58
CA PHE A 92 5.33 7.11 -5.59
C PHE A 92 6.08 7.62 -6.82
N GLY A 93 7.00 8.57 -6.63
CA GLY A 93 7.81 9.18 -7.69
C GLY A 93 9.23 8.61 -7.76
N SER A 94 9.76 8.35 -8.97
CA SER A 94 11.16 7.98 -9.26
C SER A 94 11.76 6.94 -8.30
N ILE A 95 11.02 5.86 -8.06
CA ILE A 95 11.33 4.86 -7.02
C ILE A 95 11.18 3.42 -7.53
N ALA A 96 11.96 2.50 -6.96
CA ALA A 96 11.81 1.06 -7.14
C ALA A 96 11.22 0.42 -5.88
N LEU A 97 10.10 -0.27 -6.03
CA LEU A 97 9.32 -0.89 -4.96
C LEU A 97 9.18 -2.40 -5.22
N LYS A 98 9.36 -3.20 -4.18
CA LYS A 98 9.11 -4.64 -4.22
C LYS A 98 8.34 -5.06 -2.98
N GLY A 99 7.16 -5.64 -3.19
CA GLY A 99 6.20 -5.97 -2.14
C GLY A 99 4.76 -5.71 -2.59
N ASP A 100 3.83 -6.28 -1.85
CA ASP A 100 2.41 -6.23 -2.17
C ASP A 100 1.70 -5.02 -1.54
N PHE A 101 0.68 -4.51 -2.21
CA PHE A 101 -0.22 -3.46 -1.73
C PHE A 101 -1.64 -4.02 -1.59
N TYR A 102 -2.19 -3.98 -0.37
CA TYR A 102 -3.47 -4.60 -0.05
C TYR A 102 -4.45 -3.62 0.61
N ASN A 103 -5.64 -3.44 0.03
CA ASN A 103 -6.73 -2.70 0.70
C ASN A 103 -7.58 -3.63 1.58
N GLY A 104 -7.21 -3.73 2.86
CA GLY A 104 -7.91 -4.53 3.86
C GLY A 104 -9.11 -3.86 4.56
N VAL A 105 -9.48 -2.63 4.18
CA VAL A 105 -10.58 -1.90 4.82
C VAL A 105 -11.91 -2.65 4.58
N ARG A 106 -12.77 -2.78 5.58
CA ARG A 106 -14.08 -3.48 5.41
C ARG A 106 -15.19 -2.60 4.81
N LYS A 107 -15.06 -1.26 4.91
CA LYS A 107 -16.07 -0.32 4.43
C LYS A 107 -15.52 1.08 4.09
N GLY A 108 -15.90 1.59 2.93
CA GLY A 108 -16.02 3.03 2.66
C GLY A 108 -14.71 3.77 2.42
N ARG A 109 -13.65 3.06 2.03
CA ARG A 109 -12.38 3.67 1.59
C ARG A 109 -11.74 2.81 0.51
N ASN A 110 -11.39 3.45 -0.60
CA ASN A 110 -10.50 2.87 -1.60
C ASN A 110 -9.04 3.09 -1.19
N MET A 111 -8.15 2.31 -1.79
CA MET A 111 -6.72 2.53 -1.82
C MET A 111 -6.40 3.11 -3.19
N VAL A 112 -5.84 4.32 -3.23
CA VAL A 112 -5.57 5.08 -4.45
C VAL A 112 -4.07 5.23 -4.59
N LEU A 113 -3.47 4.55 -5.57
CA LEU A 113 -2.02 4.51 -5.76
C LEU A 113 -1.66 5.13 -7.11
N THR A 114 -0.83 6.16 -7.08
CA THR A 114 -0.22 6.77 -8.27
C THR A 114 1.27 6.45 -8.31
N PHE A 115 1.77 6.02 -9.46
CA PHE A 115 3.17 5.68 -9.68
C PHE A 115 3.71 6.53 -10.85
N GLU A 116 4.70 7.38 -10.58
CA GLU A 116 5.31 8.33 -11.53
C GLU A 116 6.80 7.98 -11.68
N ASP A 117 7.27 7.66 -12.90
CA ASP A 117 8.65 7.19 -13.13
C ASP A 117 9.09 6.04 -12.20
N ALA A 118 8.14 5.17 -11.82
CA ALA A 118 8.34 4.21 -10.74
C ALA A 118 8.23 2.75 -11.21
N THR A 119 9.08 1.89 -10.64
CA THR A 119 8.99 0.44 -10.85
C THR A 119 8.40 -0.23 -9.62
N VAL A 120 7.40 -1.09 -9.82
CA VAL A 120 6.77 -1.86 -8.74
C VAL A 120 6.71 -3.34 -9.10
N GLU A 121 7.14 -4.22 -8.20
CA GLU A 121 7.06 -5.68 -8.32
C GLU A 121 6.26 -6.25 -7.14
N GLY A 122 5.07 -6.77 -7.41
CA GLY A 122 4.15 -7.24 -6.37
C GLY A 122 2.71 -7.45 -6.85
N VAL A 123 1.86 -7.89 -5.93
CA VAL A 123 0.39 -7.87 -6.05
C VAL A 123 -0.13 -6.51 -5.62
N ILE A 124 -1.10 -5.94 -6.34
CA ILE A 124 -1.84 -4.75 -5.91
C ILE A 124 -3.32 -5.11 -5.94
N SER A 125 -3.98 -5.16 -4.79
CA SER A 125 -5.31 -5.78 -4.73
C SER A 125 -6.20 -5.27 -3.59
N ALA A 126 -7.51 -5.24 -3.85
CA ALA A 126 -8.50 -5.43 -2.79
C ALA A 126 -8.32 -6.81 -2.14
N THR A 127 -8.63 -6.95 -0.85
CA THR A 127 -8.35 -8.18 -0.10
C THR A 127 -9.39 -8.45 0.98
N ARG A 128 -9.44 -9.70 1.45
CA ARG A 128 -9.90 -10.04 2.79
C ARG A 128 -8.69 -9.97 3.72
N ALA A 129 -8.62 -8.93 4.54
CA ALA A 129 -7.69 -8.90 5.67
C ALA A 129 -8.31 -9.62 6.87
N ARG A 130 -7.50 -10.39 7.59
CA ARG A 130 -7.80 -10.83 8.97
C ARG A 130 -6.52 -10.81 9.81
N HIS A 131 -6.63 -10.38 11.05
CA HIS A 131 -5.55 -10.45 12.02
C HIS A 131 -5.33 -11.89 12.49
N ARG A 132 -4.13 -12.17 12.99
CA ARG A 132 -3.77 -13.48 13.55
C ARG A 132 -4.60 -13.87 14.78
N VAL A 133 -5.08 -12.89 15.54
CA VAL A 133 -5.89 -13.07 16.76
C VAL A 133 -7.19 -12.26 16.67
N SER A 134 -8.25 -12.73 17.32
CA SER A 134 -9.59 -12.15 17.20
C SER A 134 -9.86 -10.93 18.09
N SER A 135 -8.95 -10.60 19.02
CA SER A 135 -9.03 -9.44 19.89
C SER A 135 -7.64 -8.85 20.10
N ILE A 136 -7.49 -7.53 19.94
CA ILE A 136 -6.21 -6.82 20.10
C ILE A 136 -6.44 -5.55 20.91
N ASP A 137 -5.74 -5.42 22.02
CA ASP A 137 -5.76 -4.27 22.91
C ASP A 137 -4.40 -3.54 22.94
N ALA A 138 -4.26 -2.54 23.81
CA ALA A 138 -3.03 -1.78 23.97
C ALA A 138 -1.84 -2.62 24.49
N SER A 139 -2.07 -3.80 25.08
CA SER A 139 -0.99 -4.72 25.50
C SER A 139 -0.50 -5.63 24.38
N THR A 140 -1.38 -5.92 23.41
CA THR A 140 -1.17 -6.83 22.28
C THR A 140 -1.02 -6.11 20.93
N PHE A 141 -0.86 -4.78 20.95
CA PHE A 141 -0.85 -3.90 19.76
C PHE A 141 0.03 -4.35 18.58
N TYR A 142 1.09 -5.12 18.83
CA TYR A 142 1.97 -5.67 17.79
C TYR A 142 1.26 -6.68 16.86
N GLU A 143 0.17 -7.31 17.31
CA GLU A 143 -0.70 -8.17 16.47
C GLU A 143 -1.43 -7.38 15.37
N LEU A 144 -1.55 -6.05 15.49
CA LEU A 144 -2.11 -5.19 14.44
C LEU A 144 -1.31 -5.28 13.13
N GLY A 145 0.00 -5.53 13.23
CA GLY A 145 0.88 -5.73 12.07
C GLY A 145 0.88 -7.14 11.50
N ILE A 146 0.21 -8.12 12.16
CA ILE A 146 0.22 -9.53 11.74
C ILE A 146 -1.12 -9.87 11.09
N VAL A 147 -1.21 -9.55 9.80
CA VAL A 147 -2.42 -9.68 8.97
C VAL A 147 -2.20 -10.68 7.86
N THR A 148 -3.10 -11.66 7.75
CA THR A 148 -3.23 -12.49 6.55
C THR A 148 -4.10 -11.76 5.55
N ASN A 149 -3.58 -11.55 4.33
CA ASN A 149 -4.31 -10.97 3.22
C ASN A 149 -4.66 -12.06 2.21
N THR A 150 -5.93 -12.15 1.83
CA THR A 150 -6.39 -12.98 0.71
C THR A 150 -6.94 -12.08 -0.38
N ALA A 151 -6.17 -11.91 -1.45
CA ALA A 151 -6.57 -11.14 -2.63
C ALA A 151 -7.92 -11.65 -3.16
N GLN A 152 -8.89 -10.75 -3.31
CA GLN A 152 -10.23 -11.06 -3.82
C GLN A 152 -10.88 -9.80 -4.40
N ALA A 153 -11.99 -9.96 -5.13
CA ALA A 153 -12.76 -8.84 -5.67
C ALA A 153 -13.17 -7.83 -4.57
N ALA A 154 -13.13 -6.54 -4.91
CA ALA A 154 -13.48 -5.47 -3.97
C ALA A 154 -14.97 -5.50 -3.60
N VAL A 155 -15.26 -5.44 -2.30
CA VAL A 155 -16.63 -5.27 -1.80
C VAL A 155 -16.88 -3.78 -1.55
N ASN A 156 -16.18 -3.18 -0.59
CA ASN A 156 -16.30 -1.77 -0.20
C ASN A 156 -14.93 -1.08 -0.12
N ASN A 157 -13.94 -1.67 -0.80
CA ASN A 157 -12.52 -1.49 -0.57
C ASN A 157 -11.77 -1.56 -1.90
N GLY A 158 -12.11 -0.67 -2.83
CA GLY A 158 -11.51 -0.62 -4.14
C GLY A 158 -10.01 -0.41 -4.10
N ALA A 159 -9.35 -0.84 -5.16
CA ALA A 159 -7.95 -0.56 -5.42
C ALA A 159 -7.89 0.16 -6.78
N ILE A 160 -7.59 1.45 -6.72
CA ILE A 160 -7.53 2.37 -7.85
C ILE A 160 -6.06 2.65 -8.11
N VAL A 161 -5.58 2.24 -9.28
CA VAL A 161 -4.16 2.32 -9.64
C VAL A 161 -3.97 3.20 -10.88
N ARG A 162 -2.98 4.09 -10.82
CA ARG A 162 -2.51 4.89 -11.94
C ARG A 162 -1.01 4.67 -12.13
N LEU A 163 -0.62 4.16 -13.30
CA LEU A 163 0.77 4.15 -13.74
C LEU A 163 0.95 5.32 -14.72
N ASP A 164 1.61 6.38 -14.26
CA ASP A 164 2.01 7.51 -15.08
C ASP A 164 3.28 7.22 -15.90
N SER A 165 3.79 8.24 -16.60
CA SER A 165 4.93 8.13 -17.51
C SER A 165 6.17 7.55 -16.82
N GLY A 166 6.94 6.75 -17.56
CA GLY A 166 8.09 5.97 -17.06
C GLY A 166 7.73 4.74 -16.22
N SER A 167 6.50 4.63 -15.69
CA SER A 167 6.19 3.61 -14.69
C SER A 167 6.02 2.20 -15.25
N THR A 168 6.47 1.21 -14.48
CA THR A 168 6.31 -0.21 -14.81
C THR A 168 5.88 -1.05 -13.61
N TRP A 169 4.77 -1.79 -13.76
CA TRP A 169 4.34 -2.82 -12.82
C TRP A 169 4.67 -4.23 -13.32
N THR A 170 5.42 -4.97 -12.51
CA THR A 170 5.62 -6.42 -12.63
C THR A 170 4.63 -7.13 -11.70
N VAL A 171 3.53 -7.61 -12.25
CA VAL A 171 2.47 -8.32 -11.51
C VAL A 171 2.97 -9.69 -11.11
N THR A 172 3.09 -9.98 -9.82
CA THR A 172 3.65 -11.27 -9.33
C THR A 172 2.61 -12.33 -9.00
N GLY A 173 1.33 -11.95 -8.88
CA GLY A 173 0.21 -12.83 -8.59
C GLY A 173 -1.15 -12.17 -8.87
N THR A 174 -2.23 -12.91 -8.66
CA THR A 174 -3.59 -12.44 -8.95
C THR A 174 -3.91 -11.16 -8.19
N SER A 175 -4.33 -10.14 -8.93
CA SER A 175 -4.54 -8.77 -8.44
C SER A 175 -5.94 -8.29 -8.82
N HIS A 176 -6.73 -7.83 -7.84
CA HIS A 176 -8.09 -7.34 -8.04
C HIS A 176 -8.16 -5.83 -7.81
N LEU A 177 -8.37 -5.10 -8.90
CA LEU A 177 -8.52 -3.65 -8.94
C LEU A 177 -9.96 -3.27 -9.28
N THR A 178 -10.29 -2.02 -9.03
CA THR A 178 -11.58 -1.41 -9.41
C THR A 178 -11.42 -0.31 -10.47
N ARG A 179 -10.18 0.17 -10.64
CA ARG A 179 -9.77 1.03 -11.75
C ARG A 179 -8.27 0.90 -11.99
N LEU A 180 -7.86 0.85 -13.24
CA LEU A 180 -6.46 0.87 -13.69
C LEU A 180 -6.31 1.90 -14.82
N ALA A 181 -5.50 2.94 -14.61
CA ALA A 181 -5.15 3.92 -15.63
C ALA A 181 -3.66 3.80 -15.99
N LEU A 182 -3.35 3.84 -17.28
CA LEU A 182 -1.99 3.70 -17.82
C LEU A 182 -1.65 4.92 -18.68
N ALA A 183 -0.46 5.51 -18.49
CA ALA A 183 0.14 6.41 -19.46
C ALA A 183 0.52 5.68 -20.76
N ALA A 184 0.80 6.43 -21.83
CA ALA A 184 1.07 5.89 -23.17
C ALA A 184 2.36 5.05 -23.26
N ASP A 185 3.25 5.21 -22.30
CA ASP A 185 4.54 4.55 -22.12
C ASP A 185 4.59 3.63 -20.87
N ALA A 186 3.54 3.64 -20.04
CA ALA A 186 3.45 2.80 -18.86
C ALA A 186 3.34 1.32 -19.22
N THR A 187 4.08 0.48 -18.50
CA THR A 187 4.17 -0.97 -18.78
C THR A 187 3.56 -1.81 -17.66
N VAL A 188 2.74 -2.80 -18.02
CA VAL A 188 2.33 -3.88 -17.11
C VAL A 188 2.84 -5.19 -17.69
N ARG A 189 3.53 -6.00 -16.88
CA ARG A 189 4.16 -7.26 -17.30
C ARG A 189 4.12 -8.32 -16.19
N ALA A 190 4.40 -9.56 -16.56
CA ALA A 190 4.69 -10.63 -15.60
C ALA A 190 6.21 -10.78 -15.36
N PRO A 191 6.62 -11.53 -14.32
CA PRO A 191 7.98 -12.04 -14.17
C PRO A 191 8.48 -12.82 -15.39
N ARG A 192 9.80 -12.96 -15.53
CA ARG A 192 10.40 -13.74 -16.63
C ARG A 192 9.87 -15.18 -16.63
N GLY A 193 9.49 -15.68 -17.81
CA GLY A 193 8.92 -17.02 -17.99
C GLY A 193 7.45 -17.16 -17.59
N ARG A 194 6.77 -16.05 -17.27
CA ARG A 194 5.33 -15.98 -16.98
C ARG A 194 4.63 -15.05 -17.96
N SER A 195 3.31 -15.13 -18.00
CA SER A 195 2.40 -14.26 -18.71
C SER A 195 1.48 -13.53 -17.72
N VAL A 196 1.02 -12.32 -18.08
CA VAL A 196 -0.06 -11.62 -17.36
C VAL A 196 -1.23 -11.43 -18.32
N THR A 197 -2.41 -11.77 -17.85
CA THR A 197 -3.68 -11.52 -18.55
C THR A 197 -4.56 -10.62 -17.69
N MET A 198 -5.52 -9.95 -18.32
CA MET A 198 -6.49 -9.11 -17.63
C MET A 198 -7.91 -9.42 -18.10
N ALA A 199 -8.86 -9.35 -17.16
CA ALA A 199 -10.28 -9.29 -17.45
C ALA A 199 -10.88 -8.04 -16.78
N VAL A 200 -11.88 -7.43 -17.43
CA VAL A 200 -12.69 -6.34 -16.88
C VAL A 200 -14.13 -6.84 -16.86
N ASP A 201 -14.77 -6.84 -15.69
CA ASP A 201 -16.12 -7.39 -15.48
C ASP A 201 -16.26 -8.85 -15.98
N GLY A 202 -15.17 -9.61 -15.86
CA GLY A 202 -15.07 -11.00 -16.31
C GLY A 202 -14.76 -11.18 -17.81
N ALA A 203 -14.82 -10.12 -18.62
CA ALA A 203 -14.49 -10.17 -20.05
C ALA A 203 -12.96 -10.04 -20.28
N PRO A 204 -12.30 -10.99 -20.97
CA PRO A 204 -10.89 -10.88 -21.32
C PRO A 204 -10.60 -9.58 -22.07
N THR A 205 -9.65 -8.79 -21.57
CA THR A 205 -9.38 -7.42 -22.04
C THR A 205 -7.87 -7.26 -22.26
N ALA A 206 -7.49 -6.75 -23.44
CA ALA A 206 -6.08 -6.46 -23.72
C ALA A 206 -5.56 -5.34 -22.82
N ILE A 207 -4.35 -5.51 -22.28
CA ILE A 207 -3.64 -4.47 -21.53
C ILE A 207 -2.92 -3.59 -22.56
N THR A 208 -3.29 -2.31 -22.60
CA THR A 208 -2.88 -1.36 -23.64
C THR A 208 -2.38 -0.08 -22.97
N PRO A 209 -1.12 0.34 -23.19
CA PRO A 209 -0.63 1.63 -22.71
C PRO A 209 -1.53 2.78 -23.21
N GLY A 210 -1.71 3.81 -22.38
CA GLY A 210 -2.61 4.94 -22.64
C GLY A 210 -4.09 4.68 -22.34
N ALA A 211 -4.48 3.46 -21.99
CA ALA A 211 -5.88 3.12 -21.68
C ALA A 211 -6.24 3.35 -20.20
N THR A 212 -7.55 3.47 -19.93
CA THR A 212 -8.12 3.39 -18.59
C THR A 212 -9.21 2.32 -18.55
N TYR A 213 -9.14 1.46 -17.55
CA TYR A 213 -10.07 0.37 -17.27
C TYR A 213 -10.78 0.66 -15.96
N THR A 214 -12.09 0.40 -15.91
CA THR A 214 -12.96 0.70 -14.77
C THR A 214 -14.00 -0.42 -14.68
N GLY A 215 -14.32 -0.88 -13.47
CA GLY A 215 -15.14 -2.08 -13.24
C GLY A 215 -14.37 -3.10 -12.41
N ALA A 216 -14.80 -4.37 -12.40
CA ALA A 216 -14.07 -5.45 -11.74
C ALA A 216 -12.85 -5.86 -12.59
N VAL A 217 -11.73 -5.17 -12.40
CA VAL A 217 -10.47 -5.43 -13.11
C VAL A 217 -9.69 -6.52 -12.37
N THR A 218 -9.45 -7.66 -13.02
CA THR A 218 -8.64 -8.74 -12.46
C THR A 218 -7.44 -9.00 -13.37
N LEU A 219 -6.23 -8.92 -12.82
CA LEU A 219 -5.00 -9.35 -13.48
C LEU A 219 -4.59 -10.72 -12.92
N THR A 220 -4.22 -11.65 -13.80
CA THR A 220 -3.82 -13.02 -13.45
C THR A 220 -2.47 -13.33 -14.04
N VAL A 221 -1.60 -14.00 -13.27
CA VAL A 221 -0.26 -14.41 -13.69
C VAL A 221 -0.23 -15.92 -13.87
N ALA A 222 0.24 -16.39 -15.03
CA ALA A 222 0.34 -17.81 -15.40
C ALA A 222 1.72 -18.13 -15.98
#